data_AF-A0A4T2GKX4-F1
#
_entry.id   AF-A0A4T2GKX4-F1
#
_cell.length_a   1.000
_cell.length_b   1.000
_cell.length_c   1.000
_cell.angle_alpha   90.00
_cell.angle_beta   90.00
_cell.angle_gamma   90.00
#
_symmetry.space_group_name_H-M   'P 1'
#
loop_
_entity.id
_entity.type
_entity.pdbx_description
1 polymer ?
#
loop_
_entity_poly.entity_id
_entity_poly.type
_entity_poly.pdbx_seq_one_letter_code
_entity_poly.pdbx_strand_id
1 'polypeptide(L)'
;MKQQSLKKWIYSAVTIVSIGVLAACSSTTSSTTSSSSSGQVVTASSSSLASSSSSESTSSIDWSALPTTEVGLTDEGLTITEGGTYVLTGSTTGGVTVETDANVRIILAGATISSSDTAAINVISADNVEIELQDGTENTVKDSSTHSDTNIEGAIHVEADLTITGNGSLTVEGNFQDGIVSTDDMVINAGNIKVTAVDDGIRGKDSMTINGGTIAVTAGGDGIKSTNDTDTTKGYTSIAGGTITVAAGDDGIKAEMALTIDGGDITVSESLEALEGTNITINGGTLDVYGADDAINAASTISTDIFIKVTGGDLKVAVGSGDTDAFDANGDIYISGGTIDVTAQSAFDFDGTAELTGGTVTVNGEQITQITATGPGAGGGRGGW
;
A
#
# COMPACT_ATOMS: atom_id res chain seq x y z
N MET A 1 -40.45 36.70 -2.30
CA MET A 1 -39.65 37.46 -1.32
C MET A 1 -38.48 36.58 -0.92
N LYS A 2 -37.28 37.15 -0.95
CA LYS A 2 -35.99 36.53 -0.67
C LYS A 2 -35.95 35.93 0.74
N GLN A 3 -35.31 34.78 0.92
CA GLN A 3 -34.43 34.58 2.06
C GLN A 3 -33.37 33.52 1.72
N GLN A 4 -32.14 34.00 1.59
CA GLN A 4 -30.91 33.21 1.68
C GLN A 4 -30.70 32.80 3.14
N SER A 5 -30.16 31.61 3.37
CA SER A 5 -29.38 31.34 4.59
C SER A 5 -28.11 30.59 4.22
N LEU A 6 -27.00 31.33 4.20
CA LEU A 6 -25.64 30.80 4.20
C LEU A 6 -25.43 29.95 5.47
N LYS A 7 -24.88 28.74 5.32
CA LYS A 7 -24.25 28.03 6.44
C LYS A 7 -22.74 28.30 6.38
N LYS A 8 -22.23 28.88 7.46
CA LYS A 8 -20.83 29.24 7.69
C LYS A 8 -20.03 27.98 7.99
N TRP A 9 -18.89 27.83 7.33
CA TRP A 9 -17.83 26.92 7.75
C TRP A 9 -17.06 27.57 8.91
N ILE A 10 -16.87 26.83 9.99
CA ILE A 10 -16.01 27.22 11.12
C ILE A 10 -14.74 26.38 10.97
N TYR A 11 -13.66 27.04 10.52
CA TYR A 11 -12.30 26.55 10.65
C TYR A 11 -11.83 26.76 12.09
N SER A 12 -11.37 25.71 12.76
CA SER A 12 -10.69 25.81 14.05
C SER A 12 -9.19 25.78 13.84
N ALA A 13 -8.57 26.95 13.86
CA ALA A 13 -7.13 27.12 14.01
C ALA A 13 -6.77 27.05 15.50
N VAL A 14 -5.91 26.12 15.89
CA VAL A 14 -5.33 26.10 17.25
C VAL A 14 -4.01 26.85 17.20
N THR A 15 -3.95 27.97 17.92
CA THR A 15 -2.76 28.79 18.11
C THR A 15 -2.13 28.44 19.44
N ILE A 16 -0.86 28.00 19.43
CA ILE A 16 -0.06 27.80 20.64
C ILE A 16 0.60 29.13 21.03
N VAL A 17 0.31 29.62 22.23
CA VAL A 17 1.13 30.60 22.95
C VAL A 17 1.11 30.27 24.43
N SER A 18 2.30 30.04 25.02
CA SER A 18 2.59 30.35 26.43
C SER A 18 4.10 30.45 26.68
N ILE A 19 4.54 31.70 26.85
CA ILE A 19 5.75 32.21 27.53
C ILE A 19 5.83 31.58 28.95
N GLY A 20 6.94 31.18 29.60
CA GLY A 20 8.34 31.62 29.62
C GLY A 20 8.68 32.10 31.06
N VAL A 21 9.60 31.43 31.78
CA VAL A 21 10.25 31.96 33.01
C VAL A 21 11.71 31.46 33.12
N LEU A 22 12.60 32.41 33.43
CA LEU A 22 14.06 32.31 33.59
C LEU A 22 14.52 31.57 34.88
N ALA A 23 15.72 30.98 34.87
CA ALA A 23 16.89 31.43 35.66
C ALA A 23 18.07 30.43 35.65
N ALA A 24 19.23 30.93 35.21
CA ALA A 24 20.62 30.71 35.66
C ALA A 24 21.06 29.38 36.30
N CYS A 25 22.15 28.80 35.77
CA CYS A 25 23.46 28.79 36.46
C CYS A 25 24.59 28.34 35.52
N SER A 26 25.73 28.99 35.72
CA SER A 26 26.98 28.84 34.99
C SER A 26 27.82 27.68 35.53
N SER A 27 28.55 26.97 34.67
CA SER A 27 29.91 26.51 34.99
C SER A 27 30.65 26.06 33.73
N THR A 28 31.56 26.93 33.29
CA THR A 28 32.68 26.62 32.41
C THR A 28 33.52 25.49 33.00
N THR A 29 33.85 24.48 32.20
CA THR A 29 35.07 23.69 32.38
C THR A 29 35.60 23.31 31.01
N SER A 30 36.61 24.04 30.57
CA SER A 30 37.51 23.64 29.49
C SER A 30 38.40 22.52 30.00
N SER A 31 38.54 21.43 29.24
CA SER A 31 39.72 20.58 29.31
C SER A 31 40.14 20.19 27.89
N THR A 32 41.25 20.78 27.48
CA THR A 32 42.07 20.36 26.34
C THR A 32 42.88 19.13 26.74
N THR A 33 42.81 18.07 25.93
CA THR A 33 43.88 17.06 25.89
C THR A 33 43.99 16.49 24.48
N SER A 34 45.14 16.72 23.86
CA SER A 34 45.61 16.08 22.64
C SER A 34 46.44 14.84 23.00
N SER A 35 46.24 13.70 22.32
CA SER A 35 47.32 12.79 21.85
C SER A 35 46.80 11.51 21.18
N SER A 36 47.21 11.35 19.92
CA SER A 36 47.76 10.16 19.21
C SER A 36 47.17 8.73 19.38
N SER A 37 46.70 8.22 18.24
CA SER A 37 46.93 6.88 17.63
C SER A 37 46.88 5.60 18.48
N SER A 38 45.96 4.71 18.15
CA SER A 38 46.25 3.29 17.87
C SER A 38 45.03 2.62 17.22
N GLY A 39 45.28 1.78 16.22
CA GLY A 39 44.24 1.11 15.45
C GLY A 39 43.44 0.10 16.26
N GLN A 40 42.15 0.03 15.97
CA GLN A 40 41.33 -1.14 16.25
C GLN A 40 40.48 -1.43 15.02
N VAL A 41 40.71 -2.61 14.47
CA VAL A 41 39.83 -3.29 13.53
C VAL A 41 38.53 -3.55 14.28
N VAL A 42 37.48 -2.80 13.96
CA VAL A 42 36.12 -3.13 14.42
C VAL A 42 35.55 -4.07 13.39
N THR A 43 35.60 -5.36 13.73
CA THR A 43 34.85 -6.41 13.06
C THR A 43 33.37 -6.04 13.13
N ALA A 44 32.79 -5.71 11.98
CA ALA A 44 31.35 -5.53 11.85
C ALA A 44 30.67 -6.84 12.23
N SER A 45 30.05 -6.86 13.40
CA SER A 45 29.07 -7.88 13.75
C SER A 45 27.85 -7.62 12.88
N SER A 46 27.79 -8.31 11.74
CA SER A 46 26.62 -8.45 10.91
C SER A 46 25.50 -9.09 11.74
N SER A 47 24.64 -8.27 12.33
CA SER A 47 23.34 -8.73 12.83
C SER A 47 22.48 -8.98 11.60
N SER A 48 22.56 -10.20 11.07
CA SER A 48 21.58 -10.73 10.13
C SER A 48 20.26 -10.84 10.89
N LEU A 49 19.47 -9.78 10.87
CA LEU A 49 18.04 -9.88 11.13
C LEU A 49 17.50 -10.77 10.02
N ALA A 50 17.21 -12.01 10.41
CA ALA A 50 16.55 -12.95 9.55
C ALA A 50 15.25 -12.29 9.09
N SER A 51 15.13 -12.12 7.78
CA SER A 51 13.86 -11.80 7.13
C SER A 51 12.91 -12.93 7.49
N SER A 52 12.09 -12.71 8.52
CA SER A 52 10.90 -13.50 8.75
C SER A 52 9.90 -13.06 7.69
N SER A 53 10.11 -13.55 6.47
CA SER A 53 9.01 -13.77 5.54
C SER A 53 8.12 -14.81 6.20
N SER A 54 7.26 -14.36 7.11
CA SER A 54 6.03 -15.05 7.43
C SER A 54 5.15 -14.93 6.21
N SER A 55 5.46 -15.75 5.22
CA SER A 55 4.42 -16.33 4.38
C SER A 55 3.55 -17.13 5.35
N GLU A 56 2.63 -16.45 6.03
CA GLU A 56 1.44 -17.06 6.59
C GLU A 56 0.68 -17.59 5.37
N SER A 57 1.13 -18.76 4.92
CA SER A 57 0.37 -19.60 4.02
C SER A 57 -0.94 -19.86 4.73
N THR A 58 -2.01 -19.21 4.27
CA THR A 58 -3.37 -19.64 4.57
C THR A 58 -3.36 -21.15 4.37
N SER A 59 -3.54 -21.89 5.46
CA SER A 59 -3.51 -23.34 5.42
C SER A 59 -4.55 -23.76 4.38
N SER A 60 -4.09 -24.27 3.23
CA SER A 60 -4.91 -24.60 2.05
C SER A 60 -6.26 -25.17 2.46
N ILE A 61 -7.30 -24.33 2.46
CA ILE A 61 -8.65 -24.72 2.84
C ILE A 61 -9.11 -25.76 1.82
N ASP A 62 -9.54 -26.94 2.28
CA ASP A 62 -10.10 -27.95 1.38
C ASP A 62 -11.55 -27.57 1.04
N TRP A 63 -11.72 -26.63 0.12
CA TRP A 63 -13.03 -26.18 -0.36
C TRP A 63 -13.89 -27.32 -0.90
N SER A 64 -13.28 -28.41 -1.39
CA SER A 64 -13.99 -29.57 -1.92
C SER A 64 -14.69 -30.42 -0.85
N ALA A 65 -14.28 -30.27 0.41
CA ALA A 65 -14.91 -30.92 1.56
C ALA A 65 -16.11 -30.14 2.13
N LEU A 66 -16.32 -28.89 1.70
CA LEU A 66 -17.40 -28.02 2.15
C LEU A 66 -18.60 -28.07 1.18
N PRO A 67 -19.84 -27.81 1.65
CA PRO A 67 -21.02 -27.82 0.79
C PRO A 67 -20.94 -26.73 -0.28
N THR A 68 -21.45 -27.03 -1.48
CA THR A 68 -21.58 -26.05 -2.58
C THR A 68 -23.05 -25.73 -2.83
N THR A 69 -23.36 -24.44 -2.94
CA THR A 69 -24.69 -23.91 -3.24
C THR A 69 -24.63 -23.04 -4.49
N GLU A 70 -25.45 -23.36 -5.49
CA GLU A 70 -25.65 -22.53 -6.69
C GLU A 70 -26.75 -21.50 -6.43
N VAL A 71 -26.46 -20.22 -6.68
CA VAL A 71 -27.39 -19.10 -6.41
C VAL A 71 -27.56 -18.24 -7.65
N GLY A 72 -28.79 -18.16 -8.14
CA GLY A 72 -29.22 -17.11 -9.07
C GLY A 72 -29.68 -15.89 -8.27
N LEU A 73 -28.91 -14.81 -8.33
CA LEU A 73 -29.20 -13.58 -7.59
C LEU A 73 -30.52 -12.95 -8.05
N THR A 74 -31.26 -12.40 -7.07
CA THR A 74 -32.49 -11.62 -7.26
C THR A 74 -32.35 -10.29 -6.52
N ASP A 75 -33.27 -9.36 -6.76
CA ASP A 75 -33.27 -8.05 -6.08
C ASP A 75 -33.47 -8.13 -4.56
N GLU A 76 -33.83 -9.30 -4.00
CA GLU A 76 -33.90 -9.52 -2.54
C GLU A 76 -32.50 -9.59 -1.88
N GLY A 77 -31.43 -9.76 -2.67
CA GLY A 77 -30.08 -9.96 -2.17
C GLY A 77 -29.81 -11.40 -1.71
N LEU A 78 -28.70 -11.61 -1.02
CA LEU A 78 -28.33 -12.90 -0.45
C LEU A 78 -27.73 -12.71 0.95
N THR A 79 -28.16 -13.52 1.91
CA THR A 79 -27.51 -13.64 3.22
C THR A 79 -26.94 -15.06 3.36
N ILE A 80 -25.63 -15.14 3.64
CA ILE A 80 -24.89 -16.37 3.88
C ILE A 80 -24.62 -16.47 5.38
N THR A 81 -25.16 -17.51 6.03
CA THR A 81 -25.02 -17.73 7.49
C THR A 81 -24.27 -19.02 7.84
N GLU A 82 -23.88 -19.80 6.83
CA GLU A 82 -23.22 -21.10 7.00
C GLU A 82 -21.94 -21.15 6.16
N GLY A 83 -20.95 -21.92 6.62
CA GLY A 83 -19.72 -22.15 5.86
C GLY A 83 -19.96 -22.98 4.61
N GLY A 84 -19.25 -22.68 3.52
CA GLY A 84 -19.46 -23.34 2.25
C GLY A 84 -18.96 -22.56 1.05
N THR A 85 -19.16 -23.15 -0.13
CA THR A 85 -18.98 -22.49 -1.43
C THR A 85 -20.31 -22.02 -1.98
N TYR A 86 -20.38 -20.78 -2.45
CA TYR A 86 -21.55 -20.15 -3.03
C TYR A 86 -21.21 -19.67 -4.44
N VAL A 87 -21.83 -20.29 -5.45
CA VAL A 87 -21.65 -19.92 -6.86
C VAL A 87 -22.72 -18.92 -7.24
N LEU A 88 -22.33 -17.67 -7.45
CA LEU A 88 -23.24 -16.55 -7.68
C LEU A 88 -23.32 -16.23 -9.17
N THR A 89 -24.55 -16.25 -9.69
CA THR A 89 -24.87 -15.86 -11.08
C THR A 89 -25.99 -14.83 -11.09
N GLY A 90 -26.15 -14.09 -12.19
CA GLY A 90 -27.26 -13.14 -12.33
C GLY A 90 -26.98 -11.79 -11.65
N SER A 91 -28.01 -11.08 -11.21
CA SER A 91 -27.87 -9.71 -10.70
C SER A 91 -28.70 -9.42 -9.46
N THR A 92 -28.21 -8.51 -8.62
CA THR A 92 -28.96 -7.98 -7.47
C THR A 92 -28.65 -6.50 -7.20
N THR A 93 -29.62 -5.80 -6.61
CA THR A 93 -29.46 -4.49 -5.96
C THR A 93 -29.56 -4.55 -4.44
N GLY A 94 -29.79 -5.75 -3.88
CA GLY A 94 -29.93 -5.99 -2.43
C GLY A 94 -28.61 -6.35 -1.74
N GLY A 95 -27.50 -6.44 -2.49
CA GLY A 95 -26.19 -6.85 -1.97
C GLY A 95 -26.10 -8.33 -1.57
N VAL A 96 -24.90 -8.71 -1.12
CA VAL A 96 -24.58 -10.00 -0.51
C VAL A 96 -24.01 -9.75 0.87
N THR A 97 -24.57 -10.38 1.89
CA THR A 97 -24.11 -10.30 3.28
C THR A 97 -23.64 -11.66 3.76
N VAL A 98 -22.51 -11.71 4.46
CA VAL A 98 -21.98 -12.92 5.10
C VAL A 98 -21.86 -12.66 6.60
N GLU A 99 -22.43 -13.55 7.41
CA GLU A 99 -22.39 -13.50 8.88
C GLU A 99 -22.31 -14.94 9.41
N THR A 100 -21.10 -15.45 9.57
CA THR A 100 -20.83 -16.80 10.07
C THR A 100 -19.46 -16.86 10.75
N ASP A 101 -19.19 -17.90 11.54
CA ASP A 101 -17.86 -18.13 12.15
C ASP A 101 -17.04 -19.17 11.34
N ALA A 102 -17.44 -19.43 10.09
CA ALA A 102 -16.89 -20.48 9.25
C ALA A 102 -16.26 -19.94 7.96
N ASN A 103 -15.55 -20.80 7.24
CA ASN A 103 -14.93 -20.48 5.96
C ASN A 103 -15.98 -20.37 4.85
N VAL A 104 -15.90 -19.29 4.07
CA VAL A 104 -16.84 -18.99 2.97
C VAL A 104 -16.07 -18.72 1.69
N ARG A 105 -16.45 -19.43 0.62
CA ARG A 105 -15.99 -19.17 -0.74
C ARG A 105 -17.14 -18.63 -1.58
N ILE A 106 -16.94 -17.47 -2.19
CA ILE A 106 -17.88 -16.85 -3.11
C ILE A 106 -17.29 -16.96 -4.51
N ILE A 107 -17.87 -17.81 -5.35
CA ILE A 107 -17.50 -17.92 -6.76
C ILE A 107 -18.36 -16.93 -7.55
N LEU A 108 -17.75 -15.90 -8.13
CA LEU A 108 -18.42 -14.95 -9.00
C LEU A 108 -18.44 -15.51 -10.43
N ALA A 109 -19.63 -15.92 -10.87
CA ALA A 109 -19.88 -16.70 -12.08
C ALA A 109 -20.72 -15.91 -13.11
N GLY A 110 -20.32 -14.67 -13.39
CA GLY A 110 -21.11 -13.72 -14.19
C GLY A 110 -22.13 -12.97 -13.36
N ALA A 111 -21.73 -12.56 -12.14
CA ALA A 111 -22.56 -11.86 -11.17
C ALA A 111 -22.45 -10.33 -11.31
N THR A 112 -23.58 -9.63 -11.20
CA THR A 112 -23.64 -8.17 -11.03
C THR A 112 -24.27 -7.84 -9.69
N ILE A 113 -23.48 -7.40 -8.73
CA ILE A 113 -23.92 -7.16 -7.35
C ILE A 113 -23.83 -5.67 -7.08
N SER A 114 -24.96 -5.07 -6.73
CA SER A 114 -25.01 -3.69 -6.27
C SER A 114 -25.78 -3.57 -4.97
N SER A 115 -25.57 -2.47 -4.26
CA SER A 115 -26.31 -2.11 -3.06
C SER A 115 -26.78 -0.67 -3.15
N SER A 116 -27.98 -0.38 -2.65
CA SER A 116 -28.52 0.97 -2.55
C SER A 116 -28.23 1.65 -1.20
N ASP A 117 -27.55 0.96 -0.27
CA ASP A 117 -27.24 1.49 1.05
C ASP A 117 -25.73 1.37 1.34
N THR A 118 -25.23 0.18 1.66
CA THR A 118 -23.82 0.00 2.06
C THR A 118 -23.00 -0.73 0.99
N ALA A 119 -21.95 -1.48 1.38
CA ALA A 119 -21.21 -2.36 0.50
C ALA A 119 -22.12 -3.31 -0.30
N ALA A 120 -21.72 -3.63 -1.52
CA ALA A 120 -22.41 -4.61 -2.34
C ALA A 120 -22.07 -6.05 -1.95
N ILE A 121 -20.86 -6.28 -1.46
CA ILE A 121 -20.50 -7.50 -0.72
C ILE A 121 -20.02 -7.06 0.66
N ASN A 122 -20.77 -7.43 1.69
CA ASN A 122 -20.46 -7.10 3.09
C ASN A 122 -20.26 -8.37 3.90
N VAL A 123 -19.05 -8.65 4.34
CA VAL A 123 -18.76 -9.75 5.27
C VAL A 123 -18.62 -9.15 6.66
N ILE A 124 -19.63 -9.39 7.49
CA ILE A 124 -19.67 -8.96 8.90
C ILE A 124 -18.84 -9.91 9.75
N SER A 125 -18.84 -11.21 9.42
CA SER A 125 -17.96 -12.19 10.04
C SER A 125 -17.79 -13.41 9.15
N ALA A 126 -16.58 -13.96 9.14
CA ALA A 126 -16.19 -15.26 8.60
C ALA A 126 -14.86 -15.69 9.25
N ASP A 127 -14.50 -16.97 9.16
CA ASP A 127 -13.15 -17.43 9.53
C ASP A 127 -12.14 -17.01 8.46
N ASN A 128 -12.41 -17.37 7.20
CA ASN A 128 -11.71 -16.89 6.02
C ASN A 128 -12.70 -16.69 4.87
N VAL A 129 -12.42 -15.72 4.01
CA VAL A 129 -13.19 -15.47 2.79
C VAL A 129 -12.32 -15.68 1.57
N GLU A 130 -12.80 -16.49 0.63
CA GLU A 130 -12.24 -16.54 -0.72
C GLU A 130 -13.26 -16.01 -1.74
N ILE A 131 -12.89 -15.01 -2.53
CA ILE A 131 -13.63 -14.61 -3.73
C ILE A 131 -12.92 -15.21 -4.95
N GLU A 132 -13.55 -16.20 -5.58
CA GLU A 132 -13.03 -16.81 -6.82
C GLU A 132 -13.72 -16.20 -8.05
N LEU A 133 -12.94 -15.67 -8.98
CA LEU A 133 -13.41 -15.16 -10.26
C LEU A 133 -13.49 -16.29 -11.27
N GLN A 134 -14.70 -16.77 -11.59
CA GLN A 134 -14.85 -17.90 -12.50
C GLN A 134 -14.30 -17.58 -13.89
N ASP A 135 -13.46 -18.47 -14.41
CA ASP A 135 -12.85 -18.35 -15.73
C ASP A 135 -13.86 -18.02 -16.83
N GLY A 136 -13.54 -17.01 -17.64
CA GLY A 136 -14.37 -16.59 -18.78
C GLY A 136 -15.63 -15.80 -18.41
N THR A 137 -15.79 -15.42 -17.14
CA THR A 137 -16.92 -14.59 -16.68
C THR A 137 -16.49 -13.15 -16.41
N GLU A 138 -17.43 -12.23 -16.55
CA GLU A 138 -17.29 -10.83 -16.15
C GLU A 138 -18.22 -10.55 -14.97
N ASN A 139 -17.66 -9.99 -13.91
CA ASN A 139 -18.37 -9.73 -12.66
C ASN A 139 -18.25 -8.25 -12.30
N THR A 140 -19.31 -7.68 -11.72
CA THR A 140 -19.34 -6.28 -11.29
C THR A 140 -19.83 -6.19 -9.85
N VAL A 141 -19.13 -5.41 -9.02
CA VAL A 141 -19.53 -5.08 -7.66
C VAL A 141 -19.54 -3.57 -7.48
N LYS A 142 -20.66 -3.01 -7.02
CA LYS A 142 -20.87 -1.56 -6.92
C LYS A 142 -21.68 -1.17 -5.68
N ASP A 143 -21.11 -0.38 -4.79
CA ASP A 143 -21.85 0.17 -3.64
C ASP A 143 -22.71 1.40 -3.99
N SER A 144 -23.39 1.89 -2.96
CA SER A 144 -24.03 3.20 -2.97
C SER A 144 -23.00 4.31 -2.75
N SER A 145 -23.24 5.50 -3.31
CA SER A 145 -22.44 6.69 -2.99
C SER A 145 -22.69 7.25 -1.58
N THR A 146 -23.63 6.68 -0.83
CA THR A 146 -23.98 7.07 0.54
C THR A 146 -24.29 5.83 1.36
N HIS A 147 -23.57 5.61 2.46
CA HIS A 147 -23.82 4.50 3.38
C HIS A 147 -24.54 4.95 4.65
N SER A 148 -25.54 4.17 5.09
CA SER A 148 -26.19 4.38 6.39
C SER A 148 -25.29 4.04 7.58
N ASP A 149 -24.38 3.07 7.41
CA ASP A 149 -23.28 2.75 8.32
C ASP A 149 -21.95 3.15 7.68
N THR A 150 -21.30 4.17 8.24
CA THR A 150 -20.06 4.71 7.69
C THR A 150 -18.82 3.90 8.04
N ASN A 151 -18.93 2.86 8.88
CA ASN A 151 -17.81 1.94 9.16
C ASN A 151 -17.62 0.91 8.04
N ILE A 152 -18.61 0.77 7.14
CA ILE A 152 -18.49 -0.05 5.94
C ILE A 152 -17.84 0.81 4.87
N GLU A 153 -16.54 0.63 4.69
CA GLU A 153 -15.69 1.58 3.96
C GLU A 153 -15.47 1.21 2.49
N GLY A 154 -15.90 0.03 2.03
CA GLY A 154 -15.62 -0.45 0.67
C GLY A 154 -16.85 -0.92 -0.11
N ALA A 155 -16.76 -1.00 -1.43
CA ALA A 155 -17.77 -1.71 -2.23
C ALA A 155 -17.77 -3.22 -1.99
N ILE A 156 -16.58 -3.77 -1.71
CA ILE A 156 -16.38 -5.05 -1.04
C ILE A 156 -15.77 -4.72 0.31
N HIS A 157 -16.45 -5.06 1.40
CA HIS A 157 -15.97 -4.85 2.77
C HIS A 157 -15.96 -6.18 3.51
N VAL A 158 -14.80 -6.56 4.06
CA VAL A 158 -14.59 -7.86 4.69
C VAL A 158 -13.97 -7.72 6.08
N GLU A 159 -14.74 -8.06 7.12
CA GLU A 159 -14.26 -8.16 8.50
C GLU A 159 -13.62 -9.54 8.79
N ALA A 160 -12.66 -9.94 7.94
CA ALA A 160 -11.88 -11.18 8.00
C ALA A 160 -10.72 -11.16 7.00
N ASP A 161 -9.89 -12.21 7.00
CA ASP A 161 -8.92 -12.47 5.93
C ASP A 161 -9.63 -12.67 4.59
N LEU A 162 -9.14 -11.99 3.55
CA LEU A 162 -9.69 -12.03 2.20
C LEU A 162 -8.65 -12.55 1.20
N THR A 163 -8.99 -13.62 0.50
CA THR A 163 -8.23 -14.10 -0.67
C THR A 163 -9.05 -13.93 -1.96
N ILE A 164 -8.45 -13.36 -3.01
CA ILE A 164 -9.03 -13.29 -4.37
C ILE A 164 -8.28 -14.25 -5.30
N THR A 165 -9.02 -15.11 -6.00
CA THR A 165 -8.49 -16.16 -6.90
C THR A 165 -9.24 -16.22 -8.23
N GLY A 166 -8.84 -17.14 -9.12
CA GLY A 166 -9.51 -17.38 -10.42
C GLY A 166 -9.01 -16.48 -11.55
N ASN A 167 -9.35 -16.80 -12.81
CA ASN A 167 -8.91 -16.04 -13.98
C ASN A 167 -10.04 -15.21 -14.63
N GLY A 168 -11.23 -15.18 -14.02
CA GLY A 168 -12.33 -14.31 -14.44
C GLY A 168 -12.02 -12.82 -14.26
N SER A 169 -12.95 -11.98 -14.69
CA SER A 169 -12.85 -10.52 -14.54
C SER A 169 -13.74 -10.01 -13.41
N LEU A 170 -13.25 -9.02 -12.67
CA LEU A 170 -13.97 -8.30 -11.62
C LEU A 170 -13.81 -6.79 -11.85
N THR A 171 -14.92 -6.08 -11.99
CA THR A 171 -14.97 -4.61 -11.92
C THR A 171 -15.58 -4.18 -10.59
N VAL A 172 -14.87 -3.37 -9.82
CA VAL A 172 -15.33 -2.83 -8.54
C VAL A 172 -15.46 -1.30 -8.66
N GLU A 173 -16.63 -0.78 -8.28
CA GLU A 173 -16.90 0.66 -8.21
C GLU A 173 -17.23 1.04 -6.75
N GLY A 174 -16.22 1.55 -6.04
CA GLY A 174 -16.34 2.17 -4.71
C GLY A 174 -16.75 3.63 -4.82
N ASN A 175 -18.04 3.91 -4.71
CA ASN A 175 -18.63 5.23 -4.87
C ASN A 175 -18.74 6.00 -3.54
N PHE A 176 -18.64 5.33 -2.40
CA PHE A 176 -18.65 5.98 -1.09
C PHE A 176 -17.25 6.37 -0.62
N GLN A 177 -16.36 5.38 -0.50
CA GLN A 177 -14.96 5.54 -0.10
C GLN A 177 -14.11 4.57 -0.92
N ASP A 178 -13.78 3.40 -0.37
CA ASP A 178 -12.81 2.48 -0.93
C ASP A 178 -13.42 1.51 -1.95
N GLY A 179 -12.57 0.89 -2.75
CA GLY A 179 -12.96 -0.21 -3.63
C GLY A 179 -13.13 -1.53 -2.88
N ILE A 180 -12.01 -2.11 -2.45
CA ILE A 180 -11.94 -3.42 -1.79
C ILE A 180 -11.23 -3.26 -0.45
N VAL A 181 -11.90 -3.67 0.63
CA VAL A 181 -11.39 -3.56 2.01
C VAL A 181 -11.42 -4.92 2.69
N SER A 182 -10.29 -5.31 3.28
CA SER A 182 -10.22 -6.33 4.35
C SER A 182 -9.67 -5.69 5.62
N THR A 183 -10.30 -5.99 6.76
CA THR A 183 -9.85 -5.49 8.06
C THR A 183 -8.69 -6.29 8.66
N ASP A 184 -8.29 -7.39 8.02
CA ASP A 184 -7.17 -8.24 8.42
C ASP A 184 -6.21 -8.40 7.20
N ASP A 185 -5.83 -9.63 6.84
CA ASP A 185 -4.91 -9.90 5.74
C ASP A 185 -5.64 -10.00 4.39
N MET A 186 -5.11 -9.33 3.36
CA MET A 186 -5.59 -9.46 1.98
C MET A 186 -4.56 -10.11 1.06
N VAL A 187 -5.00 -11.12 0.30
CA VAL A 187 -4.19 -11.83 -0.69
C VAL A 187 -4.88 -11.82 -2.07
N ILE A 188 -4.16 -11.38 -3.11
CA ILE A 188 -4.60 -11.53 -4.51
C ILE A 188 -3.68 -12.52 -5.21
N ASN A 189 -4.23 -13.69 -5.56
CA ASN A 189 -3.48 -14.75 -6.24
C ASN A 189 -3.53 -14.63 -7.77
N ALA A 190 -4.67 -14.21 -8.31
CA ALA A 190 -4.92 -14.09 -9.74
C ALA A 190 -6.19 -13.24 -10.00
N GLY A 191 -6.51 -13.03 -11.29
CA GLY A 191 -7.75 -12.37 -11.73
C GLY A 191 -7.48 -11.20 -12.68
N ASN A 192 -8.52 -10.75 -13.39
CA ASN A 192 -8.52 -9.48 -14.10
C ASN A 192 -9.35 -8.48 -13.30
N ILE A 193 -8.69 -7.74 -12.41
CA ILE A 193 -9.36 -6.89 -11.41
C ILE A 193 -9.21 -5.44 -11.83
N LYS A 194 -10.35 -4.74 -11.97
CA LYS A 194 -10.41 -3.31 -12.19
C LYS A 194 -11.13 -2.65 -11.02
N VAL A 195 -10.49 -1.69 -10.36
CA VAL A 195 -11.07 -0.95 -9.24
C VAL A 195 -11.12 0.54 -9.57
N THR A 196 -12.26 1.16 -9.30
CA THR A 196 -12.41 2.62 -9.26
C THR A 196 -12.99 3.00 -7.91
N ALA A 197 -12.29 3.83 -7.16
CA ALA A 197 -12.66 4.23 -5.81
C ALA A 197 -12.63 5.76 -5.64
N VAL A 198 -13.45 6.28 -4.71
CA VAL A 198 -13.45 7.69 -4.34
C VAL A 198 -12.29 8.02 -3.41
N ASP A 199 -11.96 7.09 -2.52
CA ASP A 199 -10.83 7.17 -1.59
C ASP A 199 -9.80 6.12 -2.01
N ASP A 200 -9.63 5.03 -1.27
CA ASP A 200 -8.58 4.05 -1.56
C ASP A 200 -9.03 2.94 -2.53
N GLY A 201 -8.13 2.47 -3.39
CA GLY A 201 -8.44 1.39 -4.31
C GLY A 201 -8.60 0.04 -3.60
N ILE A 202 -7.49 -0.53 -3.13
CA ILE A 202 -7.43 -1.85 -2.51
C ILE A 202 -6.68 -1.73 -1.18
N ARG A 203 -7.35 -2.07 -0.08
CA ARG A 203 -6.82 -1.92 1.28
C ARG A 203 -6.95 -3.22 2.07
N GLY A 204 -5.81 -3.83 2.41
CA GLY A 204 -5.73 -4.90 3.42
C GLY A 204 -5.08 -4.35 4.67
N LYS A 205 -5.80 -4.30 5.80
CA LYS A 205 -5.32 -3.57 6.98
C LYS A 205 -3.99 -4.11 7.50
N ASP A 206 -3.93 -5.41 7.76
CA ASP A 206 -2.79 -6.03 8.44
C ASP A 206 -1.70 -6.46 7.46
N SER A 207 -2.09 -6.92 6.28
CA SER A 207 -1.17 -7.09 5.17
C SER A 207 -1.88 -7.05 3.82
N MET A 208 -1.09 -6.78 2.78
CA MET A 208 -1.51 -6.82 1.39
C MET A 208 -0.50 -7.66 0.59
N THR A 209 -0.91 -8.82 0.08
CA THR A 209 -0.06 -9.70 -0.73
C THR A 209 -0.61 -9.83 -2.14
N ILE A 210 0.21 -9.60 -3.16
CA ILE A 210 -0.12 -9.79 -4.57
C ILE A 210 0.83 -10.82 -5.18
N ASN A 211 0.33 -12.00 -5.47
CA ASN A 211 1.09 -13.07 -6.11
C ASN A 211 0.98 -13.03 -7.64
N GLY A 212 -0.08 -12.44 -8.18
CA GLY A 212 -0.34 -12.39 -9.62
C GLY A 212 -1.66 -11.72 -10.00
N GLY A 213 -2.02 -11.83 -11.28
CA GLY A 213 -3.22 -11.20 -11.86
C GLY A 213 -2.90 -9.98 -12.73
N THR A 214 -3.94 -9.45 -13.38
CA THR A 214 -3.93 -8.14 -14.05
C THR A 214 -4.78 -7.21 -13.21
N ILE A 215 -4.18 -6.20 -12.60
CA ILE A 215 -4.83 -5.33 -11.62
C ILE A 215 -4.72 -3.88 -12.11
N ALA A 216 -5.85 -3.21 -12.27
CA ALA A 216 -5.93 -1.81 -12.65
C ALA A 216 -6.71 -1.02 -11.60
N VAL A 217 -6.08 -0.03 -10.98
CA VAL A 217 -6.66 0.77 -9.91
C VAL A 217 -6.69 2.25 -10.30
N THR A 218 -7.85 2.88 -10.10
CA THR A 218 -7.98 4.33 -10.10
C THR A 218 -8.60 4.76 -8.78
N ALA A 219 -7.88 5.53 -7.99
CA ALA A 219 -8.25 5.91 -6.62
C ALA A 219 -8.12 7.42 -6.43
N GLY A 220 -8.96 8.00 -5.57
CA GLY A 220 -8.85 9.41 -5.19
C GLY A 220 -7.87 9.63 -4.04
N GLY A 221 -7.72 8.63 -3.17
CA GLY A 221 -6.65 8.48 -2.18
C GLY A 221 -5.59 7.52 -2.71
N ASP A 222 -5.23 6.52 -1.90
CA ASP A 222 -4.16 5.58 -2.21
C ASP A 222 -4.61 4.49 -3.19
N GLY A 223 -3.72 4.03 -4.06
CA GLY A 223 -4.01 2.95 -4.99
C GLY A 223 -4.15 1.60 -4.28
N ILE A 224 -3.04 1.09 -3.76
CA ILE A 224 -2.96 -0.20 -3.07
C ILE A 224 -2.24 0.01 -1.75
N LYS A 225 -2.82 -0.43 -0.64
CA LYS A 225 -2.18 -0.24 0.66
C LYS A 225 -2.43 -1.30 1.72
N SER A 226 -1.51 -1.31 2.69
CA SER A 226 -1.74 -1.82 4.03
C SER A 226 -1.60 -0.70 5.06
N THR A 227 -2.46 -0.71 6.09
CA THR A 227 -2.73 0.46 6.94
C THR A 227 -2.49 0.25 8.44
N ASN A 228 -1.97 -0.90 8.86
CA ASN A 228 -1.69 -1.11 10.28
C ASN A 228 -0.39 -0.40 10.67
N ASP A 229 -0.53 0.72 11.36
CA ASP A 229 0.54 1.61 11.84
C ASP A 229 0.82 1.45 13.35
N THR A 230 0.12 0.53 14.03
CA THR A 230 0.22 0.36 15.49
C THR A 230 0.88 -0.96 15.91
N ASP A 231 0.79 -1.98 15.07
CA ASP A 231 1.46 -3.27 15.27
C ASP A 231 2.59 -3.41 14.25
N THR A 232 3.83 -3.28 14.73
CA THR A 232 5.03 -3.36 13.89
C THR A 232 5.27 -4.74 13.27
N THR A 233 4.44 -5.75 13.60
CA THR A 233 4.43 -7.08 12.98
C THR A 233 3.39 -7.22 11.87
N LYS A 234 2.73 -6.13 11.49
CA LYS A 234 1.71 -5.99 10.46
C LYS A 234 2.03 -4.78 9.58
N GLY A 235 1.09 -4.31 8.74
CA GLY A 235 1.26 -3.14 7.88
C GLY A 235 2.20 -3.39 6.71
N TYR A 236 2.26 -4.63 6.22
CA TYR A 236 3.17 -5.02 5.14
C TYR A 236 2.46 -5.18 3.81
N THR A 237 3.09 -4.69 2.74
CA THR A 237 2.68 -4.94 1.36
C THR A 237 3.75 -5.75 0.65
N SER A 238 3.39 -6.90 0.07
CA SER A 238 4.28 -7.78 -0.68
C SER A 238 3.75 -8.04 -2.08
N ILE A 239 4.60 -7.83 -3.10
CA ILE A 239 4.26 -8.05 -4.51
C ILE A 239 5.27 -9.04 -5.09
N ALA A 240 4.82 -10.27 -5.33
CA ALA A 240 5.62 -11.31 -5.95
C ALA A 240 5.47 -11.36 -7.48
N GLY A 241 4.38 -10.82 -8.03
CA GLY A 241 4.11 -10.83 -9.46
C GLY A 241 2.83 -10.12 -9.86
N GLY A 242 2.44 -10.30 -11.14
CA GLY A 242 1.25 -9.67 -11.74
C GLY A 242 1.59 -8.52 -12.68
N THR A 243 0.57 -8.02 -13.37
CA THR A 243 0.60 -6.77 -14.13
C THR A 243 -0.28 -5.76 -13.40
N ILE A 244 0.32 -4.73 -12.82
CA ILE A 244 -0.34 -3.78 -11.92
C ILE A 244 -0.25 -2.38 -12.54
N THR A 245 -1.39 -1.70 -12.66
CA THR A 245 -1.45 -0.31 -13.11
C THR A 245 -2.22 0.52 -12.10
N VAL A 246 -1.61 1.59 -11.60
CA VAL A 246 -2.20 2.47 -10.59
C VAL A 246 -2.19 3.92 -11.06
N ALA A 247 -3.32 4.59 -10.87
CA ALA A 247 -3.44 6.04 -10.85
C ALA A 247 -4.14 6.42 -9.54
N ALA A 248 -3.43 7.10 -8.65
CA ALA A 248 -3.86 7.47 -7.32
C ALA A 248 -3.82 8.99 -7.15
N GLY A 249 -4.68 9.52 -6.28
CA GLY A 249 -4.65 10.94 -5.92
C GLY A 249 -3.70 11.24 -4.74
N ASP A 250 -3.39 10.22 -3.95
CA ASP A 250 -2.34 10.21 -2.93
C ASP A 250 -1.26 9.19 -3.35
N ASP A 251 -1.00 8.13 -2.61
CA ASP A 251 0.11 7.22 -2.91
C ASP A 251 -0.26 6.10 -3.87
N GLY A 252 0.67 5.72 -4.75
CA GLY A 252 0.46 4.62 -5.68
C GLY A 252 0.34 3.28 -4.95
N ILE A 253 1.43 2.86 -4.31
CA ILE A 253 1.50 1.64 -3.52
C ILE A 253 2.15 1.97 -2.17
N LYS A 254 1.37 1.81 -1.10
CA LYS A 254 1.76 2.16 0.26
C LYS A 254 1.85 0.93 1.18
N ALA A 255 2.77 0.97 2.12
CA ALA A 255 2.78 0.09 3.27
C ALA A 255 3.22 0.86 4.51
N GLU A 256 2.40 0.92 5.55
CA GLU A 256 2.79 1.62 6.80
C GLU A 256 4.13 1.12 7.36
N MET A 257 4.42 -0.18 7.23
CA MET A 257 5.65 -0.80 7.71
C MET A 257 6.62 -1.17 6.59
N ALA A 258 6.31 -2.15 5.74
CA ALA A 258 7.27 -2.56 4.73
C ALA A 258 6.64 -2.91 3.39
N LEU A 259 7.19 -2.32 2.34
CA LEU A 259 6.87 -2.64 0.96
C LEU A 259 7.99 -3.52 0.37
N THR A 260 7.65 -4.73 -0.03
CA THR A 260 8.56 -5.66 -0.70
C THR A 260 8.06 -6.01 -2.10
N ILE A 261 8.88 -5.73 -3.12
CA ILE A 261 8.60 -6.06 -4.51
C ILE A 261 9.62 -7.09 -4.99
N ASP A 262 9.18 -8.34 -5.12
CA ASP A 262 9.99 -9.45 -5.63
C ASP A 262 9.86 -9.62 -7.15
N GLY A 263 8.78 -9.14 -7.74
CA GLY A 263 8.51 -9.26 -9.17
C GLY A 263 7.27 -8.48 -9.63
N GLY A 264 6.88 -8.70 -10.89
CA GLY A 264 5.72 -8.06 -11.52
C GLY A 264 6.09 -7.06 -12.62
N ASP A 265 5.08 -6.61 -13.35
CA ASP A 265 5.11 -5.48 -14.28
C ASP A 265 4.21 -4.39 -13.67
N ILE A 266 4.82 -3.37 -13.08
CA ILE A 266 4.15 -2.38 -12.23
C ILE A 266 4.29 -1.02 -12.89
N THR A 267 3.15 -0.38 -13.16
CA THR A 267 3.09 1.00 -13.63
C THR A 267 2.32 1.84 -12.62
N VAL A 268 2.95 2.88 -12.08
CA VAL A 268 2.27 3.92 -11.31
C VAL A 268 2.35 5.19 -12.12
N SER A 269 1.25 5.57 -12.77
CA SER A 269 1.23 6.67 -13.73
C SER A 269 0.86 8.02 -13.13
N GLU A 270 0.25 8.02 -11.94
CA GLU A 270 -0.20 9.20 -11.21
C GLU A 270 -0.21 8.85 -9.72
N SER A 271 0.45 9.67 -8.91
CA SER A 271 0.49 9.61 -7.43
C SER A 271 1.19 10.86 -6.89
N LEU A 272 1.08 11.13 -5.59
CA LEU A 272 2.04 11.97 -4.87
C LEU A 272 3.34 11.21 -4.73
N GLU A 273 3.32 10.09 -4.01
CA GLU A 273 4.42 9.13 -3.99
C GLU A 273 4.08 7.82 -4.67
N ALA A 274 4.95 7.36 -5.58
CA ALA A 274 4.61 6.16 -6.34
C ALA A 274 4.71 4.89 -5.49
N LEU A 275 5.74 4.81 -4.66
CA LEU A 275 5.98 3.74 -3.70
C LEU A 275 6.32 4.38 -2.34
N GLU A 276 5.57 4.04 -1.29
CA GLU A 276 5.79 4.57 0.06
C GLU A 276 5.82 3.44 1.11
N GLY A 277 6.71 3.58 2.11
CA GLY A 277 6.63 2.84 3.36
C GLY A 277 7.85 3.00 4.26
N THR A 278 7.77 2.55 5.52
CA THR A 278 8.90 2.67 6.46
C THR A 278 10.16 1.97 5.92
N ASN A 279 10.01 0.80 5.31
CA ASN A 279 11.08 0.09 4.60
C ASN A 279 10.63 -0.31 3.20
N ILE A 280 11.39 0.07 2.19
CA ILE A 280 11.13 -0.32 0.80
C ILE A 280 12.24 -1.26 0.32
N THR A 281 11.87 -2.46 -0.12
CA THR A 281 12.77 -3.44 -0.73
C THR A 281 12.29 -3.83 -2.12
N ILE A 282 13.13 -3.59 -3.14
CA ILE A 282 12.89 -3.97 -4.52
C ILE A 282 13.93 -5.02 -4.92
N ASN A 283 13.50 -6.28 -5.01
CA ASN A 283 14.34 -7.41 -5.41
C ASN A 283 14.24 -7.74 -6.90
N GLY A 284 13.14 -7.36 -7.56
CA GLY A 284 12.88 -7.68 -8.95
C GLY A 284 11.70 -6.92 -9.55
N GLY A 285 11.30 -7.35 -10.76
CA GLY A 285 10.20 -6.77 -11.52
C GLY A 285 10.62 -5.75 -12.58
N THR A 286 9.64 -5.31 -13.36
CA THR A 286 9.73 -4.16 -14.27
C THR A 286 8.81 -3.08 -13.72
N LEU A 287 9.38 -1.93 -13.35
CA LEU A 287 8.68 -0.84 -12.69
C LEU A 287 8.78 0.41 -13.56
N ASP A 288 7.66 1.05 -13.83
CA ASP A 288 7.56 2.38 -14.44
C ASP A 288 6.74 3.27 -13.51
N VAL A 289 7.44 4.02 -12.66
CA VAL A 289 6.85 4.71 -11.51
C VAL A 289 7.05 6.22 -11.60
N TYR A 290 5.97 6.95 -11.40
CA TYR A 290 5.92 8.40 -11.39
C TYR A 290 5.30 8.93 -10.09
N GLY A 291 6.06 9.71 -9.33
CA GLY A 291 5.58 10.50 -8.20
C GLY A 291 5.48 11.98 -8.56
N ALA A 292 4.43 12.66 -8.12
CA ALA A 292 4.32 14.11 -8.26
C ALA A 292 5.18 14.86 -7.22
N ASP A 293 5.39 14.23 -6.06
CA ASP A 293 6.39 14.61 -5.05
C ASP A 293 7.62 13.71 -5.22
N ASP A 294 7.82 12.73 -4.34
CA ASP A 294 8.89 11.73 -4.48
C ASP A 294 8.41 10.48 -5.21
N ALA A 295 9.26 9.82 -5.99
CA ALA A 295 8.83 8.59 -6.65
C ALA A 295 8.86 7.40 -5.68
N ILE A 296 9.92 7.28 -4.87
CA ILE A 296 10.11 6.19 -3.91
C ILE A 296 10.50 6.84 -2.59
N ASN A 297 9.59 6.81 -1.62
CA ASN A 297 9.71 7.51 -0.35
C ASN A 297 9.75 6.51 0.82
N ALA A 298 10.85 6.51 1.57
CA ALA A 298 10.94 5.77 2.83
C ALA A 298 10.95 6.72 4.02
N ALA A 299 9.84 6.71 4.76
CA ALA A 299 9.64 7.57 5.92
C ALA A 299 8.90 6.82 7.04
N SER A 300 9.14 7.24 8.29
CA SER A 300 8.44 6.70 9.45
C SER A 300 8.50 7.67 10.62
N THR A 301 7.41 7.75 11.38
CA THR A 301 7.39 8.48 12.66
C THR A 301 7.61 7.56 13.87
N ILE A 302 7.60 6.24 13.66
CA ILE A 302 7.65 5.22 14.72
C ILE A 302 8.90 4.34 14.65
N SER A 303 9.54 4.21 13.50
CA SER A 303 10.80 3.47 13.30
C SER A 303 11.97 4.43 13.10
N THR A 304 13.16 4.01 13.54
CA THR A 304 14.43 4.63 13.15
C THR A 304 15.22 3.79 12.15
N ASP A 305 14.75 2.56 11.88
CA ASP A 305 15.29 1.70 10.83
C ASP A 305 14.46 1.96 9.58
N ILE A 306 14.90 2.93 8.78
CA ILE A 306 14.23 3.42 7.58
C ILE A 306 15.21 3.23 6.44
N PHE A 307 14.77 2.61 5.34
CA PHE A 307 15.63 2.42 4.19
C PHE A 307 14.87 2.20 2.89
N ILE A 308 15.55 2.54 1.80
CA ILE A 308 15.26 2.01 0.47
C ILE A 308 16.38 1.05 0.07
N LYS A 309 15.99 -0.14 -0.39
CA LYS A 309 16.93 -1.17 -0.84
C LYS A 309 16.55 -1.71 -2.20
N VAL A 310 17.45 -1.60 -3.17
CA VAL A 310 17.29 -2.19 -4.50
C VAL A 310 18.36 -3.26 -4.73
N THR A 311 17.93 -4.50 -4.92
CA THR A 311 18.81 -5.66 -5.20
C THR A 311 18.65 -6.20 -6.62
N GLY A 312 17.61 -5.80 -7.35
CA GLY A 312 17.33 -6.22 -8.72
C GLY A 312 16.20 -5.43 -9.36
N GLY A 313 15.77 -5.87 -10.55
CA GLY A 313 14.68 -5.24 -11.31
C GLY A 313 15.14 -4.33 -12.47
N ASP A 314 14.17 -3.92 -13.29
CA ASP A 314 14.30 -2.89 -14.33
C ASP A 314 13.35 -1.73 -13.95
N LEU A 315 13.91 -0.62 -13.47
CA LEU A 315 13.18 0.48 -12.87
C LEU A 315 13.32 1.72 -13.76
N LYS A 316 12.20 2.28 -14.17
CA LYS A 316 12.10 3.66 -14.65
C LYS A 316 11.45 4.47 -13.55
N VAL A 317 12.16 5.48 -13.08
CA VAL A 317 11.76 6.29 -11.95
C VAL A 317 11.74 7.74 -12.40
N ALA A 318 10.57 8.36 -12.35
CA ALA A 318 10.39 9.75 -12.72
C ALA A 318 9.67 10.50 -11.60
N VAL A 319 10.00 11.78 -11.46
CA VAL A 319 9.30 12.67 -10.53
C VAL A 319 8.74 13.87 -11.26
N GLY A 320 7.83 14.56 -10.57
CA GLY A 320 7.33 15.87 -10.94
C GLY A 320 8.41 16.94 -10.92
N SER A 321 7.97 18.19 -10.74
CA SER A 321 8.86 19.34 -10.61
C SER A 321 8.68 19.97 -9.25
N GLY A 322 9.77 20.38 -8.60
CA GLY A 322 9.68 21.00 -7.30
C GLY A 322 10.86 20.61 -6.44
N ASP A 323 10.60 20.55 -5.14
CA ASP A 323 11.42 19.84 -4.17
C ASP A 323 10.91 18.40 -4.23
N THR A 324 11.61 17.54 -4.95
CA THR A 324 11.15 16.19 -5.33
C THR A 324 12.37 15.32 -5.60
N ASP A 325 12.33 14.08 -5.16
CA ASP A 325 13.41 13.12 -5.23
C ASP A 325 12.94 11.79 -5.83
N ALA A 326 13.72 11.25 -6.77
CA ALA A 326 13.41 9.93 -7.32
C ALA A 326 13.51 8.82 -6.25
N PHE A 327 14.40 8.99 -5.28
CA PHE A 327 14.55 8.15 -4.11
C PHE A 327 14.77 9.07 -2.90
N ASP A 328 13.79 9.16 -2.00
CA ASP A 328 13.92 9.84 -0.73
C ASP A 328 13.89 8.83 0.42
N ALA A 329 14.87 8.89 1.30
CA ALA A 329 14.87 8.11 2.52
C ALA A 329 15.24 8.98 3.73
N ASN A 330 14.36 9.02 4.72
CA ASN A 330 14.68 9.51 6.07
C ASN A 330 15.69 8.60 6.83
N GLY A 331 16.33 7.67 6.12
CA GLY A 331 17.38 6.78 6.58
C GLY A 331 18.34 6.44 5.46
N ASP A 332 18.53 5.15 5.17
CA ASP A 332 19.58 4.69 4.26
C ASP A 332 19.07 4.35 2.85
N ILE A 333 19.95 4.46 1.84
CA ILE A 333 19.71 3.97 0.48
C ILE A 333 20.78 2.94 0.09
N TYR A 334 20.34 1.73 -0.26
CA TYR A 334 21.22 0.64 -0.66
C TYR A 334 20.88 0.13 -2.06
N ILE A 335 21.78 0.34 -3.02
CA ILE A 335 21.65 -0.21 -4.39
C ILE A 335 22.77 -1.22 -4.63
N SER A 336 22.38 -2.48 -4.79
CA SER A 336 23.31 -3.61 -5.00
C SER A 336 23.07 -4.37 -6.31
N GLY A 337 22.00 -4.05 -7.04
CA GLY A 337 21.65 -4.67 -8.31
C GLY A 337 20.57 -3.88 -9.06
N GLY A 338 20.10 -4.44 -10.16
CA GLY A 338 19.07 -3.86 -11.02
C GLY A 338 19.61 -2.98 -12.16
N THR A 339 18.70 -2.60 -13.07
CA THR A 339 18.88 -1.53 -14.07
C THR A 339 17.90 -0.43 -13.70
N ILE A 340 18.41 0.77 -13.44
CA ILE A 340 17.63 1.89 -12.91
C ILE A 340 17.87 3.10 -13.82
N ASP A 341 16.80 3.62 -14.40
CA ASP A 341 16.79 4.83 -15.23
C ASP A 341 15.96 5.90 -14.54
N VAL A 342 16.65 6.94 -14.05
CA VAL A 342 16.07 8.02 -13.27
C VAL A 342 15.94 9.28 -14.13
N THR A 343 14.74 9.85 -14.17
CA THR A 343 14.48 11.18 -14.73
C THR A 343 14.00 12.11 -13.61
N ALA A 344 14.92 12.91 -13.07
CA ALA A 344 14.64 13.75 -11.90
C ALA A 344 15.57 14.95 -11.79
N GLN A 345 15.12 16.02 -11.12
CA GLN A 345 15.99 17.15 -10.77
C GLN A 345 16.91 16.79 -9.61
N SER A 346 16.37 16.10 -8.62
CA SER A 346 17.11 15.43 -7.56
C SER A 346 16.84 13.93 -7.64
N ALA A 347 17.92 13.14 -7.75
CA ALA A 347 17.80 11.69 -7.96
C ALA A 347 17.78 10.92 -6.63
N PHE A 348 18.46 11.45 -5.61
CA PHE A 348 18.60 10.80 -4.31
C PHE A 348 18.66 11.87 -3.22
N ASP A 349 17.80 11.75 -2.22
CA ASP A 349 17.94 12.37 -0.90
C ASP A 349 17.96 11.30 0.19
N PHE A 350 18.81 11.49 1.18
CA PHE A 350 18.95 10.55 2.28
C PHE A 350 19.56 11.17 3.54
N ASP A 351 18.99 10.84 4.69
CA ASP A 351 19.44 11.30 6.00
C ASP A 351 20.58 10.45 6.61
N GLY A 352 20.65 9.18 6.18
CA GLY A 352 21.61 8.19 6.63
C GLY A 352 22.81 8.06 5.70
N THR A 353 23.00 6.85 5.19
CA THR A 353 24.07 6.47 4.28
C THR A 353 23.49 6.01 2.95
N ALA A 354 24.24 6.26 1.87
CA ALA A 354 23.90 5.71 0.56
C ALA A 354 25.07 4.89 0.00
N GLU A 355 24.77 3.68 -0.47
CA GLU A 355 25.75 2.78 -1.06
C GLU A 355 25.30 2.27 -2.44
N LEU A 356 26.17 2.42 -3.43
CA LEU A 356 26.03 1.79 -4.75
C LEU A 356 27.14 0.74 -4.92
N THR A 357 26.78 -0.53 -4.75
CA THR A 357 27.72 -1.66 -4.75
C THR A 357 27.56 -2.58 -5.97
N GLY A 358 26.46 -2.43 -6.72
CA GLY A 358 26.18 -3.18 -7.94
C GLY A 358 24.99 -2.59 -8.71
N GLY A 359 24.62 -3.23 -9.83
CA GLY A 359 23.59 -2.72 -10.74
C GLY A 359 24.09 -1.66 -11.71
N THR A 360 23.17 -1.11 -12.50
CA THR A 360 23.40 0.02 -13.43
C THR A 360 22.40 1.11 -13.12
N VAL A 361 22.89 2.27 -12.67
CA VAL A 361 22.05 3.44 -12.38
C VAL A 361 22.40 4.56 -13.36
N THR A 362 21.41 5.01 -14.11
CA THR A 362 21.50 6.13 -15.04
C THR A 362 20.60 7.25 -14.53
N VAL A 363 21.14 8.46 -14.40
CA VAL A 363 20.39 9.65 -14.00
C VAL A 363 20.44 10.64 -15.16
N ASN A 364 19.28 10.98 -15.71
CA ASN A 364 19.13 11.90 -16.84
C ASN A 364 20.04 11.56 -18.03
N GLY A 365 20.19 10.26 -18.32
CA GLY A 365 21.02 9.75 -19.41
C GLY A 365 22.52 9.59 -19.09
N GLU A 366 22.98 9.92 -17.89
CA GLU A 366 24.36 9.71 -17.45
C GLU A 366 24.45 8.61 -16.39
N GLN A 367 25.29 7.60 -16.65
CA GLN A 367 25.53 6.53 -15.67
C GLN A 367 26.36 7.06 -14.50
N ILE A 368 25.89 6.80 -13.28
CA ILE A 368 26.61 7.14 -12.04
C ILE A 368 27.38 5.92 -11.50
N THR A 369 28.39 6.19 -10.67
CA THR A 369 29.21 5.15 -10.02
C THR A 369 29.21 5.24 -8.50
N GLN A 370 28.54 6.25 -7.96
CA GLN A 370 28.28 6.47 -6.55
C GLN A 370 26.97 7.23 -6.41
N ILE A 371 26.24 7.00 -5.31
CA ILE A 371 25.09 7.83 -4.94
C ILE A 371 25.63 9.08 -4.24
N THR A 372 25.12 10.24 -4.63
CA THR A 372 25.39 11.51 -3.96
C THR A 372 24.05 12.18 -3.73
N ALA A 373 23.83 12.71 -2.53
CA ALA A 373 22.67 13.55 -2.27
C ALA A 373 22.67 14.72 -3.28
N THR A 374 21.54 14.90 -3.94
CA THR A 374 21.30 16.02 -4.85
C THR A 374 20.21 16.93 -4.24
N GLY A 375 20.02 18.14 -4.74
CA GLY A 375 18.94 19.02 -4.25
C GLY A 375 19.33 20.05 -3.16
N PRO A 376 18.40 20.97 -2.82
CA PRO A 376 18.61 22.10 -1.91
C PRO A 376 18.71 21.73 -0.41
N GLY A 377 19.26 20.56 -0.08
CA GLY A 377 19.62 20.14 1.29
C GLY A 377 21.00 19.49 1.40
N ALA A 378 21.67 19.23 0.27
CA ALA A 378 22.82 18.33 0.11
C ALA A 378 24.15 18.78 0.79
N GLY A 379 24.11 19.57 1.87
CA GLY A 379 25.28 19.98 2.62
C GLY A 379 24.94 20.70 3.93
N GLY A 380 24.35 20.02 4.90
CA GLY A 380 24.18 20.60 6.24
C GLY A 380 23.46 19.68 7.22
N GLY A 381 24.23 18.97 8.05
CA GLY A 381 23.73 17.89 8.90
C GLY A 381 22.53 18.18 9.80
N ARG A 382 21.82 17.09 10.13
CA ARG A 382 20.88 16.90 11.25
C ARG A 382 20.13 18.17 11.67
N GLY A 383 19.07 18.46 10.94
CA GLY A 383 18.01 19.36 11.37
C GLY A 383 16.68 18.70 11.09
N GLY A 384 16.13 17.97 12.06
CA GLY A 384 14.82 17.36 11.94
C GLY A 384 13.73 18.38 11.66
N TRP A 385 12.74 17.91 10.91
CA TRP A 385 11.37 18.41 10.91
C TRP A 385 10.43 17.25 11.13
#